data_AF-A0A1G8V8H8-F1
#
_entry.id   AF-A0A1G8V8H8-F1
#
_cell.length_a   1.000
_cell.length_b   1.000
_cell.length_c   1.000
_cell.angle_alpha   90.00
_cell.angle_beta   90.00
_cell.angle_gamma   90.00
#
_symmetry.space_group_name_H-M   'P 1'
#
loop_
_entity.id
_entity.type
_entity.pdbx_description
1 polymer ?
#
loop_
_entity_poly.entity_id
_entity_poly.type
_entity_poly.pdbx_seq_one_letter_code
_entity_poly.pdbx_strand_id
1 'polypeptide(L)'
;MDIQSRANHTIDGNINENKKKSFIEKAKEHKKEIAIGAVAILSVVTIVLVVKNKATIEAAIKSTHTKGGLANSLKGRNNVAPTISEVTPTNIPSNTPIVEINVRGHIRNLPEGWNPSASNKEVARNLGYCLDEHQTWVNPYTKIAA
;
A
#
# COMPACT_ATOMS: atom_id res chain seq x y z
N MET A 1 -6.76 52.69 -78.31
CA MET A 1 -8.01 51.94 -78.17
C MET A 1 -7.70 50.48 -77.98
N ASP A 2 -7.86 49.89 -76.81
CA ASP A 2 -7.63 50.31 -75.43
C ASP A 2 -7.54 49.00 -74.64
N ILE A 3 -6.77 49.05 -73.57
CA ILE A 3 -6.44 47.96 -72.65
C ILE A 3 -7.71 47.31 -72.11
N GLN A 4 -7.72 45.98 -71.90
CA GLN A 4 -8.24 45.40 -70.66
C GLN A 4 -7.51 44.08 -70.33
N SER A 5 -6.38 44.26 -69.63
CA SER A 5 -5.80 43.25 -68.75
C SER A 5 -6.80 42.96 -67.64
N ARG A 6 -7.45 41.78 -67.69
CA ARG A 6 -8.33 41.34 -66.62
C ARG A 6 -7.48 40.69 -65.53
N ALA A 7 -7.13 41.50 -64.54
CA ALA A 7 -6.56 41.03 -63.29
C ALA A 7 -7.53 40.02 -62.65
N ASN A 8 -7.08 38.78 -62.47
CA ASN A 8 -7.77 37.82 -61.64
C ASN A 8 -7.61 38.28 -60.19
N HIS A 9 -8.69 38.83 -59.64
CA HIS A 9 -8.81 39.19 -58.24
C HIS A 9 -8.71 37.89 -57.42
N THR A 10 -7.53 37.62 -56.86
CA THR A 10 -7.35 36.64 -55.79
C THR A 10 -8.28 37.07 -54.66
N ILE A 11 -9.38 36.34 -54.49
CA ILE A 11 -10.24 36.47 -53.32
C ILE A 11 -9.39 35.96 -52.17
N ASP A 12 -8.77 36.89 -51.43
CA ASP A 12 -8.16 36.62 -50.14
C ASP A 12 -9.31 36.36 -49.16
N GLY A 13 -9.86 35.16 -49.28
CA GLY A 13 -10.83 34.63 -48.34
C GLY A 13 -10.10 34.45 -47.02
N ASN A 14 -10.17 35.47 -46.17
CA ASN A 14 -10.07 35.28 -44.73
C ASN A 14 -11.19 34.32 -44.32
N ILE A 15 -10.91 33.02 -44.45
CA ILE A 15 -11.76 31.95 -43.94
C ILE A 15 -11.42 31.93 -42.46
N ASN A 16 -12.22 32.67 -41.69
CA ASN A 16 -12.24 32.62 -40.24
C ASN A 16 -12.45 31.15 -39.84
N GLU A 17 -11.33 30.46 -39.60
CA GLU A 17 -11.27 29.04 -39.32
C GLU A 17 -11.77 28.79 -37.90
N ASN A 18 -13.08 28.85 -37.73
CA ASN A 18 -13.75 28.19 -36.61
C ASN A 18 -13.74 26.68 -36.85
N LYS A 19 -12.54 26.09 -36.93
CA LYS A 19 -12.37 24.64 -36.82
C LYS A 19 -12.86 24.26 -35.43
N LYS A 20 -14.07 23.70 -35.37
CA LYS A 20 -14.60 23.09 -34.16
C LYS A 20 -13.57 22.03 -33.72
N LYS A 21 -12.84 22.30 -32.64
CA LYS A 21 -11.87 21.36 -32.07
C LYS A 21 -12.52 19.98 -31.94
N SER A 22 -11.83 18.95 -32.42
CA SER A 22 -12.30 17.56 -32.36
C SER A 22 -12.56 17.16 -30.90
N PHE A 23 -13.51 16.25 -30.67
CA PHE A 23 -13.81 15.72 -29.33
C PHE A 23 -12.57 15.17 -28.62
N ILE A 24 -11.62 14.62 -29.38
CA ILE A 24 -10.33 14.12 -28.88
C ILE A 24 -9.46 15.26 -28.35
N GLU A 25 -9.46 16.39 -29.06
CA GLU A 25 -8.67 17.57 -28.70
C GLU A 25 -9.23 18.24 -27.43
N LYS A 26 -10.57 18.31 -27.34
CA LYS A 26 -11.26 18.73 -26.11
C LYS A 26 -11.01 17.79 -24.94
N ALA A 27 -11.02 16.48 -25.17
CA ALA A 27 -10.72 15.49 -24.12
C ALA A 27 -9.27 15.60 -23.62
N LYS A 28 -8.33 15.96 -24.52
CA LYS A 28 -6.91 16.17 -24.17
C LYS A 28 -6.71 17.44 -23.32
N GLU A 29 -7.50 18.48 -23.59
CA GLU A 29 -7.53 19.74 -22.82
C GLU A 29 -8.08 19.48 -21.40
N HIS A 30 -9.16 18.73 -21.27
CA HIS A 30 -9.86 18.46 -19.99
C HIS A 30 -9.54 17.09 -19.34
N LYS A 31 -8.38 16.49 -19.64
CA LYS A 31 -8.00 15.14 -19.16
C LYS A 31 -8.15 14.92 -17.65
N LYS A 32 -7.92 15.97 -16.85
CA LYS A 32 -8.04 15.91 -15.37
C LYS A 32 -9.50 15.82 -14.93
N GLU A 33 -10.38 16.63 -15.51
CA GLU A 33 -11.81 16.64 -15.21
C GLU A 33 -12.47 15.32 -15.63
N ILE A 34 -12.09 14.79 -16.80
CA ILE A 34 -12.54 13.48 -17.27
C ILE A 34 -12.10 12.37 -16.31
N ALA A 35 -10.84 12.39 -15.84
CA ALA A 35 -10.36 11.42 -14.88
C ALA A 35 -11.14 11.48 -13.56
N ILE A 36 -11.38 12.69 -13.03
CA ILE A 36 -12.15 12.88 -11.79
C ILE A 36 -13.59 12.39 -11.96
N GLY A 37 -14.25 12.75 -13.06
CA GLY A 37 -15.60 12.28 -13.38
C GLY A 37 -15.67 10.75 -13.51
N ALA A 38 -14.70 10.14 -14.18
CA ALA A 38 -14.61 8.68 -14.32
C ALA A 38 -14.46 7.99 -12.95
N VAL A 39 -13.58 8.50 -12.07
CA VAL A 39 -13.40 7.96 -10.72
C VAL A 39 -14.68 8.09 -9.89
N ALA A 40 -15.38 9.22 -9.98
CA ALA A 40 -16.64 9.43 -9.27
C ALA A 40 -17.73 8.43 -9.70
N ILE A 41 -17.89 8.22 -11.00
CA ILE A 41 -18.87 7.26 -11.54
C ILE A 41 -18.51 5.83 -11.12
N LEU A 42 -17.24 5.44 -11.27
CA LEU A 42 -16.77 4.10 -10.89
C LEU A 42 -16.95 3.83 -9.40
N SER A 43 -16.71 4.82 -8.55
CA SER A 43 -16.92 4.72 -7.10
C SER A 43 -18.37 4.34 -6.76
N VAL A 44 -19.35 5.07 -7.31
CA VAL A 44 -20.78 4.80 -7.06
C VAL A 44 -21.18 3.41 -7.54
N VAL A 45 -20.78 3.03 -8.77
CA VAL A 45 -21.07 1.71 -9.33
C VAL A 45 -20.47 0.59 -8.46
N THR A 46 -19.23 0.77 -8.00
CA THR A 46 -18.55 -0.19 -7.14
C THR A 46 -19.28 -0.36 -5.81
N ILE A 47 -19.69 0.73 -5.17
CA ILE A 47 -20.45 0.68 -3.91
C ILE A 47 -21.76 -0.11 -4.10
N VAL A 48 -22.50 0.15 -5.17
CA VAL A 48 -23.76 -0.56 -5.45
C VAL A 48 -23.51 -2.07 -5.66
N LEU A 49 -22.47 -2.44 -6.40
CA LEU A 49 -22.11 -3.85 -6.58
C LEU A 49 -21.71 -4.53 -5.27
N VAL A 50 -20.94 -3.83 -4.43
CA VAL A 50 -20.52 -4.35 -3.11
C VAL A 50 -21.71 -4.57 -2.19
N VAL A 51 -22.66 -3.63 -2.16
CA VAL A 51 -23.87 -3.74 -1.32
C VAL A 51 -24.75 -4.90 -1.80
N LYS A 52 -24.96 -5.04 -3.11
CA LYS A 52 -25.78 -6.13 -3.67
C LYS A 52 -25.16 -7.51 -3.46
N ASN A 53 -23.84 -7.61 -3.62
CA ASN A 53 -23.11 -8.88 -3.54
C ASN A 53 -22.37 -9.04 -2.20
N LYS A 54 -22.85 -8.36 -1.16
CA LYS A 54 -22.18 -8.28 0.15
C LYS A 54 -21.84 -9.67 0.69
N ALA A 55 -22.79 -10.61 0.65
CA ALA A 55 -22.57 -11.97 1.15
C ALA A 55 -21.48 -12.73 0.38
N THR A 56 -21.45 -12.60 -0.95
CA THR A 56 -20.44 -13.24 -1.81
C THR A 56 -19.05 -12.62 -1.61
N ILE A 57 -18.98 -11.30 -1.48
CA ILE A 57 -17.72 -10.58 -1.23
C ILE A 57 -17.22 -10.86 0.18
N GLU A 58 -18.09 -10.89 1.18
CA GLU A 58 -17.76 -11.24 2.55
C GLU A 58 -17.28 -12.68 2.66
N ALA A 59 -17.92 -13.62 1.95
CA ALA A 59 -17.46 -15.00 1.84
C ALA A 59 -16.12 -15.10 1.11
N ALA A 60 -15.90 -14.34 0.04
CA ALA A 60 -14.64 -14.31 -0.69
C ALA A 60 -13.50 -13.75 0.17
N ILE A 61 -13.72 -12.63 0.87
CA ILE A 61 -12.76 -12.01 1.80
C ILE A 61 -12.49 -12.93 2.99
N LYS A 62 -13.54 -13.56 3.56
CA LYS A 62 -13.35 -14.56 4.62
C LYS A 62 -12.58 -15.76 4.09
N SER A 63 -12.86 -16.23 2.88
CA SER A 63 -12.16 -17.38 2.27
C SER A 63 -10.67 -17.09 2.00
N THR A 64 -10.32 -15.85 1.63
CA THR A 64 -8.94 -15.40 1.47
C THR A 64 -8.25 -15.18 2.82
N HIS A 65 -8.96 -14.68 3.85
CA HIS A 65 -8.46 -14.64 5.23
C HIS A 65 -8.31 -16.03 5.86
N THR A 66 -9.14 -17.01 5.51
CA THR A 66 -9.02 -18.39 6.00
C THR A 66 -7.96 -19.21 5.26
N LYS A 67 -7.53 -18.76 4.07
CA LYS A 67 -6.26 -19.22 3.45
C LYS A 67 -5.03 -18.47 3.99
N GLY A 68 -5.23 -17.56 4.95
CA GLY A 68 -4.21 -17.01 5.84
C GLY A 68 -4.39 -17.57 7.26
N GLY A 69 -4.12 -18.87 7.43
CA GLY A 69 -4.06 -19.49 8.75
C GLY A 69 -2.88 -18.97 9.58
N LEU A 70 -2.94 -17.74 10.08
CA LEU A 70 -2.06 -17.24 11.15
C LEU A 70 -2.53 -15.96 11.89
N ALA A 71 -3.78 -15.49 11.76
CA ALA A 71 -4.18 -14.20 12.34
C ALA A 71 -5.21 -14.24 13.48
N ASN A 72 -5.76 -15.41 13.84
CA ASN A 72 -6.89 -15.50 14.78
C ASN A 72 -6.53 -15.87 16.24
N SER A 73 -5.25 -15.91 16.62
CA SER A 73 -4.86 -16.15 18.04
C SER A 73 -4.64 -14.88 18.87
N LEU A 74 -5.11 -13.72 18.42
CA LEU A 74 -4.92 -12.43 19.14
C LEU A 74 -6.20 -11.86 19.74
N LYS A 75 -7.19 -12.71 20.06
CA LYS A 75 -8.28 -12.31 20.96
C LYS A 75 -7.94 -12.71 22.39
N GLY A 76 -7.17 -11.86 23.05
CA GLY A 76 -6.90 -11.98 24.47
C GLY A 76 -5.55 -11.42 24.85
N ARG A 77 -5.45 -10.10 25.02
CA ARG A 77 -5.04 -9.51 26.30
C ARG A 77 -5.15 -7.99 26.18
N ASN A 78 -5.99 -7.46 27.04
CA ASN A 78 -6.17 -6.03 27.25
C ASN A 78 -4.85 -5.43 27.78
N ASN A 79 -4.74 -4.11 27.54
CA ASN A 79 -4.05 -3.13 28.38
C ASN A 79 -2.65 -2.67 27.96
N VAL A 80 -2.68 -1.42 27.47
CA VAL A 80 -1.84 -0.28 27.85
C VAL A 80 -0.45 -0.22 27.22
N ALA A 81 -0.32 0.77 26.33
CA ALA A 81 0.95 1.29 25.84
C ALA A 81 1.83 1.77 27.00
N PRO A 82 3.15 1.51 27.02
CA PRO A 82 4.01 2.19 27.96
C PRO A 82 4.41 3.55 27.38
N THR A 83 3.79 4.59 27.93
CA THR A 83 4.38 5.92 28.02
C THR A 83 5.77 5.80 28.64
N ILE A 84 6.75 6.42 27.99
CA ILE A 84 8.13 6.51 28.43
C ILE A 84 8.16 7.31 29.73
N SER A 85 8.69 6.74 30.80
CA SER A 85 9.05 7.49 32.01
C SER A 85 10.29 6.87 32.64
N GLU A 86 11.38 7.59 32.43
CA GLU A 86 12.45 7.97 33.35
C GLU A 86 12.86 7.03 34.51
N VAL A 87 14.18 6.92 34.61
CA VAL A 87 15.03 6.14 35.52
C VAL A 87 14.80 6.37 37.01
N THR A 88 14.84 5.28 37.79
CA THR A 88 15.39 5.28 39.16
C THR A 88 15.82 3.86 39.56
N PRO A 89 17.02 3.65 40.13
CA PRO A 89 17.46 2.31 40.54
C PRO A 89 16.88 1.98 41.92
N THR A 90 15.83 1.19 41.96
CA THR A 90 15.28 0.63 43.20
C THR A 90 15.80 -0.80 43.38
N ASN A 91 16.49 -1.00 44.50
CA ASN A 91 16.94 -2.29 45.03
C ASN A 91 15.78 -3.31 45.04
N ILE A 92 15.87 -4.36 44.23
CA ILE A 92 14.83 -5.41 44.12
C ILE A 92 15.20 -6.57 45.08
N PRO A 93 14.30 -6.96 46.01
CA PRO A 93 14.50 -8.15 46.82
C PRO A 93 14.55 -9.40 45.95
N SER A 94 15.55 -10.25 46.19
CA SER A 94 15.88 -11.48 45.47
C SER A 94 14.85 -12.59 45.68
N ASN A 95 13.64 -12.43 45.18
CA ASN A 95 12.67 -13.51 45.05
C ASN A 95 11.70 -13.26 43.88
N THR A 96 12.24 -12.91 42.72
CA THR A 96 11.47 -12.93 41.48
C THR A 96 11.22 -14.38 41.07
N PRO A 97 9.97 -14.77 40.79
CA PRO A 97 9.70 -16.10 40.26
C PRO A 97 10.41 -16.22 38.92
N ILE A 98 11.14 -17.33 38.72
CA ILE A 98 11.74 -17.67 37.45
C ILE A 98 10.60 -17.86 36.44
N VAL A 99 10.46 -16.94 35.49
CA VAL A 99 9.40 -17.00 34.47
C VAL A 99 10.01 -17.47 33.15
N GLU A 100 9.42 -18.51 32.59
CA GLU A 100 9.69 -18.94 31.23
C GLU A 100 8.99 -18.01 30.24
N ILE A 101 9.77 -17.32 29.41
CA ILE A 101 9.27 -16.42 28.37
C ILE A 101 9.49 -17.07 27.01
N ASN A 102 8.40 -17.41 26.33
CA ASN A 102 8.45 -17.88 24.96
C ASN A 102 8.60 -16.69 23.99
N VAL A 103 9.79 -16.54 23.41
CA VAL A 103 10.10 -15.50 22.42
C VAL A 103 9.74 -16.02 21.04
N ARG A 104 8.81 -15.34 20.37
CA ARG A 104 8.41 -15.67 19.00
C ARG A 104 9.50 -15.30 18.00
N GLY A 105 9.48 -15.99 16.86
CA GLY A 105 10.35 -15.63 15.75
C GLY A 105 10.03 -14.23 15.23
N HIS A 106 11.06 -13.47 14.91
CA HIS A 106 10.94 -12.07 14.51
C HIS A 106 12.10 -11.63 13.62
N ILE A 107 11.88 -10.51 12.92
CA ILE A 107 12.93 -9.84 12.15
C ILE A 107 13.73 -8.95 13.10
N ARG A 108 15.06 -9.01 13.02
CA ARG A 108 15.99 -8.18 13.78
C ARG A 108 16.97 -7.47 12.85
N ASN A 109 17.25 -6.20 13.13
CA ASN A 109 18.33 -5.48 12.47
C ASN A 109 19.70 -5.97 12.97
N LEU A 110 20.61 -6.18 12.05
CA LEU A 110 22.00 -6.52 12.33
C LEU A 110 22.83 -5.24 12.53
N PRO A 111 23.92 -5.32 13.29
CA PRO A 111 24.89 -4.24 13.37
C PRO A 111 25.46 -3.88 11.99
N GLU A 112 26.01 -2.68 11.86
CA GLU A 112 26.64 -2.24 10.62
C GLU A 112 27.77 -3.19 10.20
N GLY A 113 27.82 -3.52 8.90
CA GLY A 113 28.78 -4.47 8.33
C GLY A 113 28.43 -5.95 8.53
N TRP A 114 27.35 -6.29 9.25
CA TRP A 114 26.91 -7.67 9.42
C TRP A 114 25.84 -8.03 8.40
N ASN A 115 25.97 -9.23 7.84
CA ASN A 115 25.05 -9.78 6.86
C ASN A 115 24.35 -11.02 7.42
N PRO A 116 23.05 -11.20 7.13
CA PRO A 116 22.34 -12.41 7.53
C PRO A 116 22.86 -13.62 6.73
N SER A 117 22.89 -14.79 7.38
CA SER A 117 23.28 -16.04 6.74
C SER A 117 22.30 -16.44 5.64
N ALA A 118 22.77 -17.21 4.65
CA ALA A 118 21.91 -17.72 3.57
C ALA A 118 20.72 -18.53 4.09
N SER A 119 20.97 -19.36 5.10
CA SER A 119 19.93 -20.16 5.78
C SER A 119 18.86 -19.27 6.42
N ASN A 120 19.24 -18.20 7.14
CA ASN A 120 18.24 -17.30 7.74
C ASN A 120 17.42 -16.54 6.69
N LYS A 121 18.02 -16.17 5.55
CA LYS A 121 17.30 -15.56 4.43
C LYS A 121 16.27 -16.53 3.83
N GLU A 122 16.64 -17.79 3.69
CA GLU A 122 15.75 -18.83 3.16
C GLU A 122 14.61 -19.13 4.12
N VAL A 123 14.89 -19.29 5.42
CA VAL A 123 13.85 -19.50 6.44
C VAL A 123 12.86 -18.33 6.45
N ALA A 124 13.35 -17.09 6.39
CA ALA A 124 12.49 -15.91 6.31
C ALA A 124 11.57 -15.96 5.08
N ARG A 125 12.14 -16.28 3.91
CA ARG A 125 11.39 -16.39 2.65
C ARG A 125 10.33 -17.49 2.71
N ASN A 126 10.66 -18.65 3.27
CA ASN A 126 9.73 -19.77 3.45
C ASN A 126 8.57 -19.41 4.39
N LEU A 127 8.82 -18.52 5.35
CA LEU A 127 7.81 -17.97 6.25
C LEU A 127 7.05 -16.76 5.67
N GLY A 128 7.39 -16.33 4.44
CA GLY A 128 6.73 -15.22 3.76
C GLY A 128 7.27 -13.83 4.11
N TYR A 129 8.44 -13.74 4.74
CA TYR A 129 9.08 -12.48 5.09
C TYR A 129 10.15 -12.09 4.06
N CYS A 130 10.14 -10.81 3.66
CA CYS A 130 11.23 -10.18 2.91
C CYS A 130 12.15 -9.47 3.90
N LEU A 131 13.44 -9.80 3.89
CA LEU A 131 14.46 -9.16 4.72
C LEU A 131 15.20 -8.09 3.92
N ASP A 132 15.42 -6.93 4.52
CA ASP A 132 16.33 -5.90 4.00
C ASP A 132 17.81 -6.32 4.15
N GLU A 133 18.73 -5.57 3.54
CA GLU A 133 20.17 -5.87 3.46
C GLU A 133 20.82 -6.13 4.83
N HIS A 134 20.34 -5.44 5.88
CA HIS A 134 20.85 -5.55 7.26
C HIS A 134 19.85 -6.19 8.22
N GLN A 135 18.97 -7.06 7.74
CA GLN A 135 17.99 -7.76 8.58
C GLN A 135 18.21 -9.26 8.61
N THR A 136 17.90 -9.89 9.74
CA THR A 136 17.94 -11.35 9.90
C THR A 136 16.65 -11.87 10.51
N TRP A 137 16.31 -13.11 10.20
CA TRP A 137 15.27 -13.84 10.90
C TRP A 137 15.84 -14.48 12.16
N VAL A 138 15.17 -14.24 13.28
CA VAL A 138 15.45 -14.89 14.56
C VAL A 138 14.41 -15.98 14.76
N ASN A 139 14.86 -17.22 14.93
CA ASN A 139 13.97 -18.34 15.22
C ASN A 139 13.35 -18.18 16.61
N PRO A 140 12.12 -18.68 16.82
CA PRO A 140 11.51 -18.69 18.14
C PRO A 140 12.36 -19.47 19.14
N TYR A 141 12.44 -18.98 20.37
CA TYR A 141 13.19 -19.63 21.44
C TYR A 141 12.57 -19.33 22.80
N THR A 142 12.78 -20.23 23.76
CA THR A 142 12.43 -20.01 25.15
C THR A 142 13.58 -19.31 25.87
N LYS A 143 13.27 -18.24 26.60
CA LYS A 143 14.19 -17.57 27.52
C LYS A 143 13.71 -17.74 28.96
N ILE A 144 14.64 -18.09 29.85
CA ILE A 144 14.39 -18.03 31.29
C ILE A 144 14.73 -16.62 31.76
N ALA A 145 13.78 -15.93 32.39
CA ALA A 145 14.00 -14.64 33.03
C ALA A 145 13.96 -14.81 34.55
N ALA A 146 14.98 -14.28 35.23
CA ALA A 146 15.15 -14.28 36.67
C ALA A 146 15.06 -12.84 37.19
#